data_AF-A0A7S3KR52-F1
#
_entry.id   AF-A0A7S3KR52-F1
#
_cell.length_a   1.000
_cell.length_b   1.000
_cell.length_c   1.000
_cell.angle_alpha   90.00
_cell.angle_beta   90.00
_cell.angle_gamma   90.00
#
_symmetry.space_group_name_H-M   'P 1'
#
loop_
_entity.id
_entity.type
_entity.pdbx_description
1 polymer ?
#
loop_
_entity_poly.entity_id
_entity_poly.type
_entity_poly.pdbx_seq_one_letter_code
_entity_poly.pdbx_strand_id
1 'polypeptide(L)'
;KMEGSNYLRAAQENESKANKKAKGSFFKNLFGSKGDRLDEARDLYEKAANSYKLAQEWQKAGEMYKKCADCERETDGIPAQYILDSVSCYKKVNNAEYLTMAEDAIAMLAEEGRINQAARLRKEVAENYEQQYEYEQAVIEYDKAAQLYEMEDSVSFANQC
;
A
#
# COMPACT_ATOMS: atom_id res chain seq x y z
N LYS A 1 -11.37 -10.44 -25.01
CA LYS A 1 -10.80 -11.56 -24.22
C LYS A 1 -9.29 -11.80 -24.46
N MET A 2 -8.71 -11.43 -25.61
CA MET A 2 -7.25 -11.57 -25.85
C MET A 2 -6.37 -10.56 -25.08
N GLU A 3 -6.83 -9.32 -24.85
CA GLU A 3 -6.03 -8.27 -24.19
C GLU A 3 -5.75 -8.57 -22.71
N GLY A 4 -6.78 -9.01 -21.94
CA GLY A 4 -6.60 -9.41 -20.54
C GLY A 4 -5.59 -10.56 -20.35
N SER A 5 -5.53 -11.48 -21.31
CA SER A 5 -4.55 -12.58 -21.30
C SER A 5 -3.11 -12.11 -21.50
N ASN A 6 -2.90 -11.03 -22.26
CA ASN A 6 -1.57 -10.47 -22.48
C ASN A 6 -1.05 -9.77 -21.21
N TYR A 7 -1.91 -9.01 -20.54
CA TYR A 7 -1.56 -8.33 -19.29
C TYR A 7 -1.27 -9.31 -18.16
N LEU A 8 -2.06 -10.39 -18.05
CA LEU A 8 -1.83 -11.43 -17.05
C LEU A 8 -0.45 -12.09 -17.23
N ARG A 9 -0.07 -12.42 -18.47
CA ARG A 9 1.24 -13.02 -18.75
C ARG A 9 2.38 -12.05 -18.42
N ALA A 10 2.24 -10.79 -18.80
CA ALA A 10 3.24 -9.76 -18.49
C ALA A 10 3.40 -9.56 -16.98
N ALA A 11 2.29 -9.57 -16.22
CA ALA A 11 2.29 -9.48 -14.78
C ALA A 11 3.08 -10.64 -14.13
N GLN A 12 2.76 -11.88 -14.50
CA GLN A 12 3.41 -13.09 -13.99
C GLN A 12 4.91 -13.13 -14.33
N GLU A 13 5.29 -12.68 -15.52
CA GLU A 13 6.70 -12.60 -15.92
C GLU A 13 7.48 -11.60 -15.05
N ASN A 14 6.93 -10.39 -14.87
CA ASN A 14 7.54 -9.35 -14.04
C ASN A 14 7.60 -9.77 -12.57
N GLU A 15 6.54 -10.37 -12.03
CA GLU A 15 6.53 -10.92 -10.67
C GLU A 15 7.61 -11.99 -10.48
N SER A 16 7.74 -12.93 -11.42
CA SER A 16 8.77 -13.97 -11.35
C SER A 16 10.18 -13.38 -11.36
N LYS A 17 10.42 -12.36 -12.20
CA LYS A 17 11.68 -11.62 -12.24
C LYS A 17 11.94 -10.88 -10.93
N ALA A 18 10.93 -10.18 -10.39
CA ALA A 18 11.01 -9.45 -9.13
C ALA A 18 11.36 -10.36 -7.96
N ASN A 19 10.64 -11.49 -7.82
CA ASN A 19 10.88 -12.48 -6.76
C ASN A 19 12.32 -13.04 -6.81
N LYS A 20 12.88 -13.26 -8.00
CA LYS A 20 14.28 -13.70 -8.16
C LYS A 20 15.28 -12.62 -7.75
N LYS A 21 15.00 -11.36 -8.07
CA LYS A 21 15.85 -10.21 -7.72
C LYS A 21 15.86 -9.98 -6.21
N ALA A 22 14.68 -9.97 -5.58
CA ALA A 22 14.52 -9.78 -4.14
C ALA A 22 15.25 -10.85 -3.32
N LYS A 23 15.10 -12.14 -3.69
CA LYS A 23 15.79 -13.26 -2.99
C LYS A 23 17.32 -13.16 -3.09
N GLY A 24 17.84 -12.65 -4.21
CA GLY A 24 19.26 -12.67 -4.53
C GLY A 24 19.78 -14.09 -4.76
N SER A 25 20.96 -14.18 -5.39
CA SER A 25 21.72 -15.43 -5.50
C SER A 25 22.91 -15.37 -4.56
N PHE A 26 23.35 -16.53 -4.05
CA PHE A 26 24.51 -16.64 -3.13
C PHE A 26 25.73 -15.84 -3.62
N PHE A 27 26.06 -15.91 -4.91
CA PHE A 27 27.15 -15.13 -5.51
C PHE A 27 26.90 -13.62 -5.59
N LYS A 28 25.65 -13.19 -5.84
CA LYS A 28 25.29 -11.76 -5.95
C LYS A 28 25.17 -11.10 -4.57
N ASN A 29 24.85 -11.87 -3.52
CA ASN A 29 24.82 -11.40 -2.13
C ASN A 29 26.22 -11.12 -1.57
N LEU A 30 27.28 -11.69 -2.18
CA LEU A 30 28.67 -11.49 -1.77
C LEU A 30 29.33 -10.26 -2.44
N PHE A 31 28.82 -9.81 -3.59
CA PHE A 31 29.44 -8.74 -4.40
C PHE A 31 28.51 -7.57 -4.77
N GLY A 32 27.22 -7.62 -4.43
CA GLY A 32 26.24 -6.57 -4.77
C GLY A 32 25.50 -6.00 -3.56
N SER A 33 25.17 -4.71 -3.62
CA SER A 33 24.37 -4.03 -2.58
C SER A 33 22.99 -4.68 -2.45
N LYS A 34 22.50 -4.82 -1.21
CA LYS A 34 21.13 -5.29 -0.94
C LYS A 34 20.11 -4.27 -1.44
N GLY A 35 20.40 -2.97 -1.26
CA GLY A 35 19.54 -1.86 -1.70
C GLY A 35 19.24 -1.91 -3.19
N ASP A 36 20.27 -1.90 -4.04
CA ASP A 36 20.11 -1.94 -5.51
C ASP A 36 19.24 -3.12 -5.99
N ARG A 37 19.34 -4.27 -5.32
CA ARG A 37 18.53 -5.46 -5.67
C ARG A 37 17.06 -5.29 -5.29
N LEU A 38 16.78 -4.65 -4.16
CA LEU A 38 15.43 -4.36 -3.71
C LEU A 38 14.80 -3.24 -4.54
N ASP A 39 15.57 -2.23 -4.94
CA ASP A 39 15.11 -1.19 -5.86
C ASP A 39 14.74 -1.78 -7.24
N GLU A 40 15.62 -2.62 -7.82
CA GLU A 40 15.31 -3.35 -9.05
C GLU A 40 14.07 -4.26 -8.90
N ALA A 41 13.89 -4.88 -7.72
CA ALA A 41 12.75 -5.76 -7.46
C ALA A 41 11.45 -4.95 -7.33
N ARG A 42 11.48 -3.81 -6.63
CA ARG A 42 10.37 -2.87 -6.49
C ARG A 42 9.85 -2.42 -7.84
N ASP A 43 10.73 -1.96 -8.73
CA ASP A 43 10.34 -1.50 -10.07
C ASP A 43 9.66 -2.61 -10.90
N LEU A 44 10.07 -3.86 -10.70
CA LEU A 44 9.44 -5.03 -11.35
C LEU A 44 8.11 -5.40 -10.69
N TYR A 45 7.99 -5.31 -9.36
CA TYR A 45 6.72 -5.50 -8.67
C TYR A 45 5.70 -4.44 -9.08
N GLU A 46 6.10 -3.18 -9.22
CA GLU A 46 5.20 -2.12 -9.67
C GLU A 46 4.68 -2.36 -11.09
N LYS A 47 5.57 -2.76 -12.02
CA LYS A 47 5.18 -3.17 -13.38
C LYS A 47 4.23 -4.36 -13.37
N ALA A 48 4.45 -5.33 -12.47
CA ALA A 48 3.56 -6.46 -12.30
C ALA A 48 2.19 -6.02 -11.74
N ALA A 49 2.17 -5.16 -10.72
CA ALA A 49 0.95 -4.63 -10.11
C ALA A 49 0.08 -3.89 -11.14
N ASN A 50 0.68 -2.99 -11.91
CA ASN A 50 -0.01 -2.25 -12.97
C ASN A 50 -0.58 -3.19 -14.04
N SER A 51 0.16 -4.24 -14.41
CA SER A 51 -0.31 -5.26 -15.35
C SER A 51 -1.45 -6.10 -14.77
N TYR A 52 -1.40 -6.46 -13.47
CA TYR A 52 -2.49 -7.14 -12.78
C TYR A 52 -3.76 -6.27 -12.70
N LYS A 53 -3.64 -4.95 -12.48
CA LYS A 53 -4.79 -4.02 -12.55
C LYS A 53 -5.44 -4.02 -13.93
N LEU A 54 -4.64 -3.98 -15.01
CA LEU A 54 -5.15 -4.04 -16.38
C LEU A 54 -5.80 -5.39 -16.71
N ALA A 55 -5.34 -6.46 -16.07
CA ALA A 55 -5.96 -7.79 -16.14
C ALA A 55 -7.19 -7.95 -15.22
N GLN A 56 -7.55 -6.94 -14.43
CA GLN A 56 -8.60 -6.97 -13.41
C GLN A 56 -8.34 -7.96 -12.25
N GLU A 57 -7.09 -8.36 -12.06
CA GLU A 57 -6.63 -9.22 -10.97
C GLU A 57 -6.25 -8.36 -9.74
N TRP A 58 -7.25 -7.72 -9.13
CA TRP A 58 -7.02 -6.72 -8.06
C TRP A 58 -6.31 -7.30 -6.83
N GLN A 59 -6.62 -8.54 -6.44
CA GLN A 59 -5.96 -9.17 -5.30
C GLN A 59 -4.45 -9.29 -5.53
N LYS A 60 -4.04 -9.82 -6.68
CA LYS A 60 -2.62 -9.93 -7.06
C LYS A 60 -1.96 -8.57 -7.22
N ALA A 61 -2.66 -7.58 -7.76
CA ALA A 61 -2.15 -6.21 -7.82
C ALA A 61 -1.84 -5.65 -6.42
N GLY A 62 -2.78 -5.82 -5.48
CA GLY A 62 -2.62 -5.44 -4.09
C GLY A 62 -1.41 -6.12 -3.44
N GLU A 63 -1.26 -7.43 -3.63
CA GLU A 63 -0.08 -8.19 -3.17
C GLU A 63 1.24 -7.64 -3.72
N MET A 64 1.29 -7.29 -5.01
CA MET A 64 2.51 -6.74 -5.61
C MET A 64 2.85 -5.37 -5.03
N TYR A 65 1.87 -4.50 -4.79
CA TYR A 65 2.13 -3.21 -4.14
C TYR A 65 2.60 -3.37 -2.68
N LYS A 66 2.12 -4.38 -1.94
CA LYS A 66 2.67 -4.70 -0.61
C LYS A 66 4.15 -5.04 -0.71
N LYS A 67 4.54 -5.86 -1.69
CA LYS A 67 5.94 -6.17 -1.93
C LYS A 67 6.76 -4.92 -2.31
N CYS A 68 6.20 -3.96 -3.04
CA CYS A 68 6.85 -2.66 -3.28
C CYS A 68 7.10 -1.91 -1.97
N ALA A 69 6.07 -1.79 -1.13
CA ALA A 69 6.18 -1.14 0.17
C ALA A 69 7.20 -1.82 1.10
N ASP A 70 7.25 -3.15 1.10
CA ASP A 70 8.24 -3.90 1.87
C ASP A 70 9.66 -3.65 1.34
N CYS A 71 9.85 -3.51 0.02
CA CYS A 71 11.14 -3.13 -0.54
C CYS A 71 11.56 -1.73 -0.06
N GLU A 72 10.66 -0.73 -0.11
CA GLU A 72 10.93 0.63 0.39
C GLU A 72 11.29 0.63 1.87
N ARG A 73 10.56 -0.12 2.71
CA ARG A 73 10.88 -0.27 4.14
C ARG A 73 12.28 -0.83 4.37
N GLU A 74 12.72 -1.76 3.53
CA GLU A 74 14.04 -2.37 3.62
C GLU A 74 15.17 -1.49 3.03
N THR A 75 14.84 -0.44 2.29
CA THR A 75 15.78 0.52 1.69
C THR A 75 15.67 1.94 2.28
N ASP A 76 15.04 2.09 3.44
CA ASP A 76 14.80 3.36 4.14
C ASP A 76 14.05 4.41 3.27
N GLY A 77 13.22 3.92 2.36
CA GLY A 77 12.39 4.72 1.46
C GLY A 77 11.01 5.08 2.04
N ILE A 78 10.07 5.48 1.17
CA ILE A 78 8.76 6.04 1.56
C ILE A 78 7.64 5.09 1.08
N PRO A 79 7.17 4.15 1.93
CA PRO A 79 6.25 3.10 1.51
C PRO A 79 4.78 3.52 1.39
N ALA A 80 4.35 4.66 1.96
CA ALA A 80 2.93 4.96 2.12
C ALA A 80 2.15 4.97 0.80
N GLN A 81 2.75 5.45 -0.30
CA GLN A 81 2.06 5.50 -1.59
C GLN A 81 1.73 4.09 -2.11
N TYR A 82 2.65 3.14 -1.99
CA TYR A 82 2.42 1.76 -2.42
C TYR A 82 1.39 1.06 -1.53
N ILE A 83 1.39 1.32 -0.22
CA ILE A 83 0.35 0.78 0.65
C ILE A 83 -1.03 1.37 0.29
N LEU A 84 -1.15 2.67 0.00
CA LEU A 84 -2.40 3.27 -0.47
C LEU A 84 -2.89 2.63 -1.78
N ASP A 85 -1.99 2.37 -2.72
CA ASP A 85 -2.33 1.68 -3.96
C ASP A 85 -2.79 0.24 -3.69
N SER A 86 -2.18 -0.44 -2.73
CA SER A 86 -2.60 -1.76 -2.26
C SER A 86 -4.00 -1.75 -1.64
N VAL A 87 -4.28 -0.80 -0.74
CA VAL A 87 -5.59 -0.56 -0.12
C VAL A 87 -6.67 -0.37 -1.19
N SER A 88 -6.39 0.45 -2.21
CA SER A 88 -7.33 0.71 -3.31
C SER A 88 -7.68 -0.56 -4.11
N CYS A 89 -6.74 -1.51 -4.19
CA CYS A 89 -6.95 -2.79 -4.85
C CYS A 89 -7.80 -3.73 -3.99
N TYR A 90 -7.46 -3.89 -2.70
CA TYR A 90 -8.21 -4.76 -1.80
C TYR A 90 -9.63 -4.28 -1.54
N LYS A 91 -9.88 -2.97 -1.52
CA LYS A 91 -11.23 -2.38 -1.40
C LYS A 91 -12.21 -2.93 -2.44
N LYS A 92 -11.73 -3.41 -3.58
CA LYS A 92 -12.56 -3.97 -4.67
C LYS A 92 -12.85 -5.46 -4.56
N VAL A 93 -12.10 -6.20 -3.77
CA VAL A 93 -12.12 -7.68 -3.78
C VAL A 93 -12.27 -8.32 -2.42
N ASN A 94 -11.73 -7.71 -1.37
CA ASN A 94 -11.67 -8.30 -0.05
C ASN A 94 -11.71 -7.23 1.04
N ASN A 95 -12.84 -7.15 1.75
CA ASN A 95 -13.01 -6.14 2.79
C ASN A 95 -12.09 -6.36 4.00
N ALA A 96 -11.87 -7.61 4.40
CA ALA A 96 -11.05 -7.91 5.57
C ALA A 96 -9.58 -7.53 5.33
N GLU A 97 -9.05 -7.84 4.15
CA GLU A 97 -7.71 -7.39 3.75
C GLU A 97 -7.64 -5.88 3.57
N TYR A 98 -8.70 -5.25 3.03
CA TYR A 98 -8.80 -3.78 2.95
C TYR A 98 -8.64 -3.12 4.32
N LEU A 99 -9.39 -3.56 5.34
CA LEU A 99 -9.33 -2.99 6.69
C LEU A 99 -7.93 -3.15 7.31
N THR A 100 -7.32 -4.33 7.14
CA THR A 100 -5.95 -4.59 7.64
C THR A 100 -4.94 -3.66 6.96
N MET A 101 -5.01 -3.52 5.64
CA MET A 101 -4.10 -2.67 4.89
C MET A 101 -4.35 -1.18 5.12
N ALA A 102 -5.60 -0.79 5.38
CA ALA A 102 -5.93 0.60 5.70
C ALA A 102 -5.32 1.01 7.04
N GLU A 103 -5.33 0.13 8.04
CA GLU A 103 -4.65 0.38 9.32
C GLU A 103 -3.15 0.64 9.12
N ASP A 104 -2.47 -0.26 8.38
CA ASP A 104 -1.05 -0.12 8.05
C ASP A 104 -0.77 1.21 7.31
N ALA A 105 -1.64 1.58 6.37
CA ALA A 105 -1.52 2.83 5.61
C ALA A 105 -1.66 4.06 6.50
N ILE A 106 -2.62 4.04 7.43
CA ILE A 106 -2.88 5.16 8.34
C ILE A 106 -1.69 5.35 9.28
N ALA A 107 -1.12 4.27 9.80
CA ALA A 107 0.08 4.32 10.63
C ALA A 107 1.26 4.93 9.85
N MET A 108 1.52 4.47 8.63
CA MET A 108 2.60 5.04 7.79
C MET A 108 2.40 6.51 7.47
N LEU A 109 1.18 6.90 7.06
CA LEU A 109 0.89 8.29 6.74
C LEU A 109 1.05 9.18 7.97
N ALA A 110 0.71 8.67 9.16
CA ALA A 110 0.93 9.39 10.40
C ALA A 110 2.43 9.54 10.72
N GLU A 111 3.22 8.48 10.57
CA GLU A 111 4.69 8.49 10.76
C GLU A 111 5.39 9.44 9.77
N GLU A 112 4.91 9.51 8.53
CA GLU A 112 5.40 10.47 7.51
C GLU A 112 4.94 11.91 7.76
N GLY A 113 4.10 12.17 8.77
CA GLY A 113 3.53 13.49 9.06
C GLY A 113 2.38 13.91 8.12
N ARG A 114 1.87 13.00 7.28
CA ARG A 114 0.75 13.21 6.35
C ARG A 114 -0.60 12.99 7.05
N ILE A 115 -0.80 13.66 8.19
CA ILE A 115 -1.93 13.48 9.09
C ILE A 115 -3.28 13.66 8.38
N ASN A 116 -3.38 14.67 7.50
CA ASN A 116 -4.58 14.96 6.72
C ASN A 116 -5.04 13.77 5.86
N GLN A 117 -4.09 13.03 5.28
CA GLN A 117 -4.40 11.85 4.46
C GLN A 117 -4.72 10.63 5.33
N ALA A 118 -4.00 10.45 6.45
CA ALA A 118 -4.30 9.43 7.44
C ALA A 118 -5.74 9.56 7.96
N ALA A 119 -6.16 10.77 8.32
CA ALA A 119 -7.51 11.07 8.80
C ALA A 119 -8.59 10.79 7.73
N ARG A 120 -8.35 11.18 6.47
CA ARG A 120 -9.28 10.87 5.36
C ARG A 120 -9.45 9.37 5.16
N LEU A 121 -8.36 8.61 5.19
CA LEU A 121 -8.44 7.16 5.02
C LEU A 121 -9.15 6.49 6.21
N ARG A 122 -8.88 6.95 7.43
CA ARG A 122 -9.59 6.51 8.64
C ARG A 122 -11.09 6.76 8.54
N LYS A 123 -11.49 7.92 8.01
CA LYS A 123 -12.90 8.23 7.73
C LYS A 123 -13.50 7.27 6.69
N GLU A 124 -12.80 6.96 5.60
CA GLU A 124 -13.27 5.98 4.61
C GLU A 124 -13.48 4.58 5.21
N VAL A 125 -12.64 4.19 6.18
CA VAL A 125 -12.82 2.93 6.94
C VAL A 125 -14.09 2.99 7.78
N ALA A 126 -14.37 4.10 8.44
CA ALA A 126 -15.62 4.29 9.18
C ALA A 126 -16.86 4.19 8.26
N GLU A 127 -16.83 4.86 7.11
CA GLU A 127 -17.88 4.78 6.08
C GLU A 127 -18.09 3.34 5.57
N ASN A 128 -17.03 2.53 5.50
CA ASN A 128 -17.11 1.12 5.14
C ASN A 128 -17.83 0.28 6.21
N TYR A 129 -17.56 0.52 7.49
CA TYR A 129 -18.28 -0.12 8.59
C TYR A 129 -19.78 0.28 8.61
N GLU A 130 -20.10 1.54 8.33
CA GLU A 130 -21.51 1.97 8.21
C GLU A 130 -22.26 1.25 7.09
N GLN A 131 -21.62 1.06 5.93
CA GLN A 131 -22.19 0.31 4.81
C GLN A 131 -22.47 -1.16 5.16
N GLN A 132 -21.75 -1.70 6.15
CA GLN A 132 -21.91 -3.05 6.68
C GLN A 132 -22.84 -3.11 7.89
N TYR A 133 -23.47 -2.00 8.27
CA TYR A 133 -24.32 -1.88 9.45
C TYR A 133 -23.59 -2.12 10.77
N GLU A 134 -22.26 -2.00 10.78
CA GLU A 134 -21.39 -2.12 11.96
C GLU A 134 -21.19 -0.74 12.63
N TYR A 135 -22.29 -0.14 13.07
CA TYR A 135 -22.31 1.25 13.54
C TYR A 135 -21.40 1.52 14.76
N GLU A 136 -21.26 0.55 15.66
CA GLU A 136 -20.38 0.69 16.82
C GLU A 136 -18.91 0.86 16.40
N GLN A 137 -18.46 0.07 15.42
CA GLN A 137 -17.10 0.19 14.87
C GLN A 137 -16.94 1.48 14.06
N ALA A 138 -17.95 1.86 13.27
CA ALA A 138 -17.93 3.12 12.54
C ALA A 138 -17.72 4.32 13.45
N VAL A 139 -18.44 4.40 14.57
CA VAL A 139 -18.30 5.50 15.54
C VAL A 139 -16.88 5.57 16.12
N ILE A 140 -16.29 4.41 16.47
CA ILE A 140 -14.92 4.35 16.97
C ILE A 140 -13.92 4.88 15.92
N GLU A 141 -14.08 4.48 14.66
CA GLU A 141 -13.18 4.93 13.60
C GLU A 141 -13.38 6.41 13.23
N TYR A 142 -14.61 6.93 13.29
CA TYR A 142 -14.87 8.37 13.14
C TYR A 142 -14.24 9.20 14.25
N ASP A 143 -14.30 8.74 15.49
CA ASP A 143 -13.67 9.43 16.62
C ASP A 143 -12.14 9.49 16.45
N LYS A 144 -11.52 8.36 16.07
CA LYS A 144 -10.09 8.33 15.73
C LYS A 144 -9.74 9.26 14.56
N ALA A 145 -10.59 9.35 13.54
CA ALA A 145 -10.37 10.27 12.42
C ALA A 145 -10.44 11.74 12.88
N ALA A 146 -11.38 12.08 13.76
CA ALA A 146 -11.50 13.42 14.33
C ALA A 146 -10.26 13.80 15.16
N GLN A 147 -9.77 12.89 16.00
CA GLN A 147 -8.55 13.10 16.79
C GLN A 147 -7.34 13.43 15.88
N LEU A 148 -7.19 12.74 14.75
CA LEU A 148 -6.12 13.04 13.78
C LEU A 148 -6.26 14.45 13.19
N TYR A 149 -7.48 14.90 12.84
CA TYR A 149 -7.68 16.27 12.35
C TYR A 149 -7.35 17.33 13.40
N GLU A 150 -7.71 17.11 14.65
CA GLU A 150 -7.37 18.03 15.75
C GLU A 150 -5.86 18.16 15.97
N MET A 151 -5.12 17.06 15.81
CA MET A 151 -3.65 17.08 15.87
C MET A 151 -3.05 17.93 14.75
N GLU A 152 -3.59 17.85 13.53
CA GLU A 152 -3.12 18.64 12.40
C GLU A 152 -3.35 20.14 12.60
N ASP A 153 -4.55 20.54 13.02
CA ASP A 153 -4.87 21.95 13.26
C ASP A 153 -3.93 22.54 14.33
N SER A 154 -3.65 21.78 15.38
CA SER A 154 -2.71 22.17 16.45
C SER A 154 -1.29 22.41 15.94
N VAL A 155 -0.79 21.56 15.03
CA VAL A 155 0.54 21.73 14.39
C VAL A 155 0.54 22.93 13.44
N SER A 156 -0.54 23.15 12.70
CA SER A 156 -0.67 24.29 11.79
C SER A 156 -0.62 25.63 12.53
N PHE A 157 -1.32 25.76 13.66
CA PHE A 157 -1.27 26.95 14.51
C PHE A 157 0.11 27.20 15.12
N ALA A 158 0.81 26.15 15.55
CA ALA A 158 2.15 26.26 16.11
C ALA A 158 3.18 26.81 15.10
N ASN A 159 3.04 26.49 13.81
CA ASN A 159 3.93 26.97 12.74
C ASN A 159 3.66 28.41 12.28
N GLN A 160 2.55 29.02 12.72
CA GLN A 160 2.16 30.40 12.37
C GLN A 160 2.55 31.44 13.44
N CYS A 161 3.11 31.01 14.57
CA CYS A 161 3.62 31.88 15.65
C CYS A 161 5.14 32.10 15.50
#